data_AF-A0A2P6Q8B9-F1
#
_entry.id   AF-A0A2P6Q8B9-F1
#
_cell.length_a   1.000
_cell.length_b   1.000
_cell.length_c   1.000
_cell.angle_alpha   90.00
_cell.angle_beta   90.00
_cell.angle_gamma   90.00
#
_symmetry.space_group_name_H-M   'P 1'
#
loop_
_entity.id
_entity.type
_entity.pdbx_description
1 polymer ?
#
loop_
_entity_poly.entity_id
_entity_poly.type
_entity_poly.pdbx_seq_one_letter_code
_entity_poly.pdbx_strand_id
1 'polypeptide(L)'
;MELDVHTMNQHPQLIYRRFDCTIYNFPHAGYLRGSFSSESDKSQILAHKNLVKGYFMSAHQMLCSRGQIHVTHKTKFPFTEWEIVNLAKVAGLYLVEEETFYPWQYPGYVNKRGAGNCDESFRLGMSSTFKFAKY
;
A
#
# COMPACT_ATOMS: atom_id res chain seq x y z
N MET A 1 -11.98 -7.37 -14.25
CA MET A 1 -11.91 -5.90 -14.40
C MET A 1 -10.90 -5.41 -13.39
N GLU A 2 -9.95 -4.60 -13.82
CA GLU A 2 -8.83 -4.12 -13.01
C GLU A 2 -9.26 -2.93 -12.13
N LEU A 3 -8.68 -2.81 -10.93
CA LEU A 3 -8.94 -1.72 -10.00
C LEU A 3 -7.71 -0.80 -9.94
N ASP A 4 -7.87 0.45 -10.34
CA ASP A 4 -6.84 1.48 -10.23
C ASP A 4 -7.00 2.26 -8.93
N VAL A 5 -5.94 2.35 -8.14
CA VAL A 5 -5.93 3.04 -6.84
C VAL A 5 -6.27 4.53 -6.95
N HIS A 6 -6.03 5.16 -8.09
CA HIS A 6 -6.34 6.57 -8.33
C HIS A 6 -7.83 6.80 -8.61
N THR A 7 -8.58 5.76 -8.95
CA THR A 7 -10.00 5.87 -9.35
C THR A 7 -10.89 4.83 -8.70
N MET A 8 -10.39 4.04 -7.72
CA MET A 8 -11.18 2.99 -7.07
C MET A 8 -12.41 3.52 -6.31
N ASN A 9 -12.40 4.78 -5.89
CA ASN A 9 -13.55 5.49 -5.34
C ASN A 9 -14.64 5.79 -6.39
N GLN A 10 -14.33 5.72 -7.68
CA GLN A 10 -15.24 5.91 -8.81
C GLN A 10 -15.67 4.57 -9.43
N HIS A 11 -15.11 3.45 -8.99
CA HIS A 11 -15.42 2.14 -9.56
C HIS A 11 -16.92 1.82 -9.39
N PRO A 12 -17.67 1.44 -10.44
CA PRO A 12 -19.14 1.31 -10.40
C PRO A 12 -19.66 0.38 -9.30
N GLN A 13 -18.90 -0.66 -8.94
CA GLN A 13 -19.29 -1.60 -7.89
C GLN A 13 -18.93 -1.14 -6.47
N LEU A 14 -18.04 -0.15 -6.33
CA LEU A 14 -17.49 0.31 -5.06
C LEU A 14 -17.92 1.73 -4.67
N ILE A 15 -18.31 2.57 -5.63
CA ILE A 15 -18.62 4.00 -5.44
C ILE A 15 -19.69 4.27 -4.36
N TYR A 16 -20.66 3.35 -4.24
CA TYR A 16 -21.75 3.43 -3.24
C TYR A 16 -21.44 2.69 -1.93
N ARG A 17 -20.26 2.06 -1.81
CA ARG A 17 -19.87 1.34 -0.61
C ARG A 17 -19.03 2.21 0.31
N ARG A 18 -19.09 1.90 1.59
CA ARG A 18 -18.14 2.37 2.59
C ARG A 18 -17.55 1.17 3.31
N PHE A 19 -16.30 1.31 3.71
CA PHE A 19 -15.54 0.22 4.29
C PHE A 19 -15.08 0.59 5.71
N ASP A 20 -15.24 -0.36 6.63
CA ASP A 20 -14.65 -0.26 7.97
C ASP A 20 -13.15 -0.48 7.93
N CYS A 21 -12.65 -1.24 6.95
CA CYS A 21 -11.24 -1.44 6.74
C CYS A 21 -10.90 -1.58 5.25
N THR A 22 -9.82 -0.93 4.81
CA THR A 22 -9.17 -1.21 3.53
C THR A 22 -7.73 -1.61 3.78
N ILE A 23 -7.29 -2.70 3.16
CA ILE A 23 -5.96 -3.28 3.38
C ILE A 23 -5.18 -3.28 2.07
N TYR A 24 -3.95 -2.78 2.08
CA TYR A 24 -3.03 -2.91 0.96
C TYR A 24 -1.67 -3.43 1.43
N ASN A 25 -1.39 -4.71 1.14
CA ASN A 25 -0.15 -5.36 1.53
C ASN A 25 0.91 -5.23 0.44
N PHE A 26 2.07 -4.67 0.80
CA PHE A 26 3.24 -4.51 -0.06
C PHE A 26 2.92 -3.81 -1.39
N PRO A 27 2.38 -2.58 -1.36
CA PRO A 27 2.08 -1.82 -2.57
C PRO A 27 3.31 -1.69 -3.47
N HIS A 28 3.14 -1.90 -4.77
CA HIS A 28 4.23 -1.87 -5.73
C HIS A 28 3.73 -1.40 -7.10
N ALA A 29 4.41 -0.43 -7.72
CA ALA A 29 3.97 0.23 -8.96
C ALA A 29 4.43 -0.50 -10.23
N GLY A 30 5.04 -1.68 -10.06
CA GLY A 30 5.82 -2.33 -11.12
C GLY A 30 7.16 -1.63 -11.33
N TYR A 31 7.99 -2.21 -12.18
CA TYR A 31 9.30 -1.64 -12.54
C TYR A 31 9.17 -0.78 -13.79
N LEU A 32 9.40 0.53 -13.67
CA LEU A 32 9.23 1.49 -14.77
C LEU A 32 10.11 1.18 -15.99
N ARG A 33 11.29 0.58 -15.78
CA ARG A 33 12.27 0.26 -16.82
C ARG A 33 12.57 -1.23 -16.89
N GLY A 34 11.62 -2.07 -16.46
CA GLY A 34 11.78 -3.52 -16.44
C GLY A 34 12.98 -3.96 -15.61
N SER A 35 13.82 -4.85 -16.17
CA SER A 35 15.00 -5.41 -15.52
C SER A 35 16.09 -4.39 -15.15
N PHE A 36 16.02 -3.15 -15.66
CA PHE A 36 16.98 -2.08 -15.35
C PHE A 36 16.54 -1.19 -14.19
N SER A 37 15.34 -1.37 -13.64
CA SER A 37 14.88 -0.63 -12.46
C SER A 37 15.41 -1.25 -11.18
N SER A 38 15.84 -0.40 -10.25
CA SER A 38 16.09 -0.77 -8.85
C SER A 38 15.05 -0.13 -7.93
N GLU A 39 14.69 -0.84 -6.86
CA GLU A 39 13.89 -0.30 -5.74
C GLU A 39 14.51 0.95 -5.09
N SER A 40 15.83 1.14 -5.27
CA SER A 40 16.57 2.29 -4.75
C SER A 40 16.63 3.48 -5.73
N ASP A 41 16.15 3.34 -6.97
CA ASP A 41 16.19 4.42 -7.94
C ASP A 41 15.18 5.51 -7.57
N LYS A 42 15.60 6.78 -7.64
CA LYS A 42 14.73 7.91 -7.25
C LYS A 42 13.42 7.97 -8.04
N SER A 43 13.46 7.71 -9.35
CA SER A 43 12.26 7.68 -10.19
C SER A 43 11.33 6.51 -9.84
N GLN A 44 11.91 5.36 -9.48
CA GLN A 44 11.17 4.18 -9.06
C GLN A 44 10.49 4.42 -7.71
N ILE A 45 11.23 4.96 -6.73
CA ILE A 45 10.69 5.40 -5.43
C ILE A 45 9.56 6.41 -5.63
N LEU A 46 9.71 7.38 -6.54
CA LEU A 46 8.66 8.36 -6.81
C LEU A 46 7.37 7.71 -7.37
N ALA A 47 7.49 6.76 -8.29
CA ALA A 47 6.33 6.02 -8.78
C ALA A 47 5.62 5.23 -7.68
N HIS A 48 6.39 4.58 -6.80
CA HIS A 48 5.85 3.91 -5.63
C HIS A 48 5.12 4.86 -4.68
N LYS A 49 5.72 6.02 -4.38
CA LYS A 49 5.08 7.06 -3.54
C LYS A 49 3.78 7.56 -4.17
N ASN A 50 3.74 7.76 -5.49
CA ASN A 50 2.54 8.19 -6.19
C ASN A 50 1.42 7.14 -6.11
N LEU A 51 1.73 5.86 -6.29
CA LEU A 51 0.78 4.76 -6.13
C LEU A 51 0.17 4.76 -4.72
N VAL A 52 1.02 4.79 -3.69
CA VAL A 52 0.58 4.74 -2.29
C VAL A 52 -0.24 5.98 -1.93
N LYS A 53 0.17 7.17 -2.38
CA LYS A 53 -0.58 8.41 -2.20
C LYS A 53 -1.96 8.35 -2.88
N GLY A 54 -2.03 7.82 -4.10
CA GLY A 54 -3.29 7.63 -4.83
C GLY A 54 -4.24 6.72 -4.07
N TYR A 55 -3.72 5.58 -3.58
CA TYR A 55 -4.47 4.68 -2.72
C TYR A 55 -5.02 5.38 -1.47
N PHE A 56 -4.18 6.13 -0.74
CA PHE A 56 -4.64 6.83 0.47
C PHE A 56 -5.76 7.84 0.17
N MET A 57 -5.63 8.63 -0.90
CA MET A 57 -6.64 9.60 -1.29
C MET A 57 -7.99 8.95 -1.62
N SER A 58 -7.98 7.88 -2.41
CA SER A 58 -9.21 7.16 -2.78
C SER A 58 -9.78 6.41 -1.58
N ALA A 59 -8.95 5.71 -0.81
CA ALA A 59 -9.37 4.94 0.36
C ALA A 59 -9.98 5.84 1.43
N HIS A 60 -9.42 7.03 1.63
CA HIS A 60 -9.99 8.05 2.51
C HIS A 60 -11.45 8.34 2.14
N GLN A 61 -11.77 8.54 0.86
CA GLN A 61 -13.15 8.83 0.45
C GLN A 61 -14.11 7.63 0.61
N MET A 62 -13.55 6.41 0.58
CA MET A 62 -14.31 5.16 0.68
C MET A 62 -14.46 4.66 2.13
N LEU A 63 -13.76 5.25 3.10
CA LEU A 63 -13.81 4.83 4.50
C LEU A 63 -15.08 5.28 5.22
N CYS A 64 -15.62 4.42 6.10
CA CYS A 64 -16.55 4.83 7.16
C CYS A 64 -15.91 5.89 8.09
N SER A 65 -16.72 6.59 8.89
CA SER A 65 -16.22 7.61 9.84
C SER A 65 -15.23 7.06 10.86
N ARG A 66 -15.40 5.80 11.28
CA ARG A 66 -14.52 5.08 12.23
C ARG A 66 -13.67 4.00 11.55
N GLY A 67 -13.65 3.99 10.23
CA GLY A 67 -12.89 2.97 9.50
C GLY A 67 -11.39 3.21 9.56
N GLN A 68 -10.61 2.22 9.13
CA GLN A 68 -9.15 2.28 9.11
C GLN A 68 -8.55 1.85 7.77
N ILE A 69 -7.42 2.44 7.42
CA ILE A 69 -6.61 2.03 6.28
C ILE A 69 -5.37 1.33 6.81
N HIS A 70 -5.14 0.09 6.40
CA HIS A 70 -3.99 -0.70 6.81
C HIS A 70 -3.05 -0.87 5.61
N VAL A 71 -1.79 -0.49 5.77
CA VAL A 71 -0.76 -0.69 4.74
C VAL A 71 0.39 -1.48 5.34
N THR A 72 0.67 -2.66 4.80
CA THR A 72 1.84 -3.45 5.19
C THR A 72 3.00 -3.11 4.27
N HIS A 73 4.11 -2.66 4.85
CA HIS A 73 5.26 -2.18 4.09
C HIS A 73 6.58 -2.52 4.75
N LYS A 74 7.64 -2.60 3.92
CA LYS A 74 9.00 -2.86 4.40
C LYS A 74 9.56 -1.64 5.12
N THR A 75 10.37 -1.88 6.15
CA THR A 75 10.85 -0.83 7.07
C THR A 75 12.36 -0.61 7.02
N LYS A 76 13.03 -1.14 5.99
CA LYS A 76 14.46 -0.87 5.71
C LYS A 76 14.65 -0.13 4.40
N PHE A 77 15.79 0.55 4.26
CA PHE A 77 16.23 1.13 3.00
C PHE A 77 16.18 0.08 1.86
N PRO A 78 15.74 0.44 0.65
CA PRO A 78 15.30 1.78 0.21
C PRO A 78 13.84 2.11 0.56
N PHE A 79 13.07 1.17 1.09
CA PHE A 79 11.64 1.30 1.34
C PHE A 79 11.29 2.39 2.37
N THR A 80 12.21 2.71 3.27
CA THR A 80 12.04 3.85 4.21
C THR A 80 11.90 5.20 3.50
N GLU A 81 12.51 5.38 2.31
CA GLU A 81 12.44 6.62 1.51
C GLU A 81 11.04 6.91 0.96
N TRP A 82 10.14 5.93 1.03
CA TRP A 82 8.76 6.10 0.59
C TRP A 82 7.98 6.99 1.56
N GLU A 83 8.40 7.07 2.83
CA GLU A 83 7.82 7.93 3.86
C GLU A 83 6.28 7.79 3.94
N ILE A 84 5.79 6.56 4.00
CA ILE A 84 4.35 6.24 3.89
C ILE A 84 3.47 7.00 4.90
N VAL A 85 3.99 7.29 6.09
CA VAL A 85 3.29 8.08 7.11
C VAL A 85 3.09 9.53 6.65
N ASN A 86 4.09 10.12 5.98
CA ASN A 86 3.97 11.46 5.40
C ASN A 86 2.99 11.47 4.22
N LEU A 87 2.98 10.42 3.40
CA LEU A 87 2.00 10.27 2.31
C LEU A 87 0.57 10.19 2.85
N ALA A 88 0.35 9.43 3.93
CA ALA A 88 -0.96 9.34 4.60
C ALA A 88 -1.41 10.69 5.17
N LYS A 89 -0.51 11.44 5.82
CA LYS A 89 -0.78 12.80 6.33
C LYS A 89 -1.24 13.75 5.23
N VAL A 90 -0.56 13.75 4.08
CA VAL A 90 -0.95 14.56 2.92
C VAL A 90 -2.34 14.18 2.39
N ALA A 91 -2.78 12.94 2.61
CA ALA A 91 -4.11 12.45 2.26
C ALA A 91 -5.18 12.67 3.35
N GLY A 92 -4.89 13.44 4.41
CA GLY A 92 -5.84 13.71 5.48
C GLY A 92 -6.02 12.55 6.47
N LEU A 93 -4.97 11.74 6.65
CA LEU A 93 -4.97 10.62 7.59
C LEU A 93 -3.89 10.80 8.66
N TYR A 94 -4.11 10.24 9.84
CA TYR A 94 -3.07 10.13 10.86
C TYR A 94 -2.76 8.67 11.18
N LEU A 95 -1.53 8.41 11.61
CA LEU A 95 -1.08 7.09 12.06
C LEU A 95 -1.69 6.80 13.44
N VAL A 96 -2.45 5.72 13.53
CA VAL A 96 -3.03 5.20 14.77
C VAL A 96 -2.03 4.26 15.44
N GLU A 97 -1.46 3.34 14.66
CA GLU A 97 -0.60 2.28 15.17
C GLU A 97 0.36 1.81 14.07
N GLU A 98 1.58 1.44 14.48
CA GLU A 98 2.50 0.64 13.67
C GLU A 98 2.76 -0.68 14.41
N GLU A 99 2.48 -1.79 13.74
CA GLU A 99 2.65 -3.14 14.29
C GLU A 99 3.66 -3.91 13.44
N THR A 100 4.63 -4.59 14.05
CA THR A 100 5.59 -5.40 13.29
C THR A 100 4.87 -6.54 12.58
N PHE A 101 5.10 -6.68 11.27
CA PHE A 101 4.46 -7.70 10.47
C PHE A 101 5.26 -9.00 10.50
N TYR A 102 4.64 -10.07 10.99
CA TYR A 102 5.20 -11.40 10.98
C TYR A 102 4.33 -12.36 10.18
N PRO A 103 4.82 -12.95 9.06
CA PRO A 103 4.02 -13.84 8.21
C PRO A 103 3.40 -15.03 8.96
N TRP A 104 4.10 -15.56 9.96
CA TRP A 104 3.63 -16.70 10.75
C TRP A 104 2.44 -16.37 11.67
N GLN A 105 2.15 -15.09 11.92
CA GLN A 105 0.93 -14.68 12.63
C GLN A 105 -0.32 -14.79 11.75
N TYR A 106 -0.16 -15.02 10.44
CA TYR A 106 -1.24 -15.14 9.47
C TYR A 106 -1.18 -16.54 8.81
N PRO A 107 -1.73 -17.58 9.44
CA PRO A 107 -1.74 -18.93 8.87
C PRO A 107 -2.31 -18.95 7.45
N GLY A 108 -1.59 -19.55 6.51
CA GLY A 108 -1.97 -19.60 5.10
C GLY A 108 -1.55 -18.38 4.26
N TYR A 109 -0.94 -17.36 4.86
CA TYR A 109 -0.38 -16.24 4.10
C TYR A 109 0.84 -16.67 3.28
N VAL A 110 0.76 -16.46 1.96
CA VAL A 110 1.86 -16.64 1.02
C VAL A 110 1.94 -15.40 0.15
N ASN A 111 3.06 -14.68 0.22
CA ASN A 111 3.25 -13.49 -0.59
C ASN A 111 3.58 -13.87 -2.04
N LYS A 112 3.01 -13.13 -2.99
CA LYS A 112 3.16 -13.34 -4.43
C LYS A 112 3.51 -12.03 -5.14
N ARG A 113 4.20 -12.12 -6.26
CA ARG A 113 4.55 -10.95 -7.08
C ARG A 113 3.36 -10.49 -7.91
N GLY A 114 3.20 -9.18 -8.07
CA GLY A 114 2.14 -8.61 -8.91
C GLY A 114 2.41 -8.63 -10.42
N ALA A 115 3.66 -8.87 -10.83
CA ALA A 115 4.08 -8.83 -12.24
C ALA A 115 5.31 -9.73 -12.49
N GLY A 116 5.58 -10.06 -13.76
CA GLY A 116 6.62 -11.01 -14.14
C GLY A 116 6.21 -12.44 -13.80
N ASN A 117 7.07 -13.18 -13.08
CA ASN A 117 6.72 -14.48 -12.51
C ASN A 117 5.76 -14.28 -11.32
N CYS A 118 4.49 -13.97 -11.61
CA CYS A 118 3.48 -13.52 -10.65
C CYS A 118 3.15 -14.52 -9.53
N ASP A 119 3.40 -15.81 -9.74
CA ASP A 119 3.20 -16.83 -8.70
C ASP A 119 4.41 -17.05 -7.79
N GLU A 120 5.55 -16.43 -8.07
CA GLU A 120 6.71 -16.49 -7.20
C GLU A 120 6.57 -15.56 -5.99
N SER A 121 7.18 -15.97 -4.88
CA SER A 121 7.33 -15.11 -3.71
C SER A 121 8.40 -14.04 -3.93
N PHE A 122 8.38 -13.04 -3.05
CA PHE A 122 9.43 -12.03 -2.93
C PHE A 122 9.99 -11.98 -1.52
N ARG A 123 11.18 -11.39 -1.35
CA ARG A 123 11.78 -11.21 -0.02
C ARG A 123 11.01 -10.16 0.76
N LEU A 124 10.33 -10.57 1.83
CA LEU A 124 9.59 -9.67 2.73
C LEU A 124 10.53 -8.75 3.50
N GLY A 125 11.56 -9.31 4.16
CA GLY A 125 12.44 -8.52 5.04
C GLY A 125 11.69 -7.97 6.26
N MET A 126 12.33 -7.06 7.00
CA MET A 126 11.66 -6.36 8.12
C MET A 126 10.54 -5.49 7.56
N SER A 127 9.34 -5.69 8.11
CA SER A 127 8.10 -5.05 7.64
C SER A 127 7.20 -4.74 8.83
N SER A 128 6.36 -3.72 8.67
CA SER A 128 5.31 -3.34 9.62
C SER A 128 3.99 -3.12 8.90
N THR A 129 2.88 -3.33 9.59
CA THR A 129 1.56 -2.88 9.19
C THR A 129 1.26 -1.56 9.87
N PHE A 130 1.01 -0.54 9.06
CA PHE A 130 0.69 0.82 9.48
C PHE A 130 -0.82 1.00 9.38
N LYS A 131 -1.46 1.37 10.50
CA LYS A 131 -2.91 1.57 10.60
C LYS A 131 -3.19 3.06 10.68
N PHE A 132 -4.03 3.56 9.78
CA PHE A 132 -4.37 4.96 9.66
C PHE A 132 -5.87 5.20 9.83
N ALA A 133 -6.22 6.37 10.36
CA ALA A 133 -7.60 6.85 10.47
C ALA A 133 -7.73 8.27 9.93
N LYS A 134 -8.97 8.69 9.64
CA LYS A 134 -9.30 10.06 9.28
C LYS A 134 -9.17 10.98 10.48
N TYR A 135 -8.71 12.20 10.26
CA TYR A 135 -8.85 13.30 11.23
C TYR A 135 -10.31 13.55 11.62
#